data_AF-A0A2L2NLV4-F1
#
_entry.id   AF-A0A2L2NLV4-F1
#
_cell.length_a   1.000
_cell.length_b   1.000
_cell.length_c   1.000
_cell.angle_alpha   90.00
_cell.angle_beta   90.00
_cell.angle_gamma   90.00
#
_symmetry.space_group_name_H-M   'P 1'
#
loop_
_entity.id
_entity.type
_entity.pdbx_description
1 polymer ?
#
loop_
_entity_poly.entity_id
_entity_poly.type
_entity_poly.pdbx_seq_one_letter_code
_entity_poly.pdbx_strand_id
1 'polypeptide(L)'
;MKRFYKLAIASAIVGLGLGTLNTAQAATFTQTASDQGWWAAEDGLNGANSNDNINYVTGNIRGTDLRNYFKFDLGNLVGVSSATLQIQRFQGSGNPTETLGFFDVSTPANVLSQKNNSPNNTIYNDLGSGKNYGTFNVTTSGNPNEIFNFALNSNAIADINTRNGNFFSIGGALQGDLVEEYLFSESGGQAFAKLVVDTDSTPVPEPSALAGIMVVGVGGWCLKQNGTKKKSANVLFTRVLSLWKNLD
;
A
#
# COMPACT_ATOMS: atom_id res chain seq x y z
N MET A 1 -38.77 -14.24 70.22
CA MET A 1 -38.46 -15.26 69.19
C MET A 1 -38.45 -14.60 67.81
N LYS A 2 -37.28 -14.43 67.19
CA LYS A 2 -37.16 -14.01 65.78
C LYS A 2 -36.22 -15.01 65.10
N ARG A 3 -36.73 -15.77 64.14
CA ARG A 3 -35.94 -16.73 63.34
C ARG A 3 -35.38 -15.98 62.13
N PHE A 4 -34.05 -15.92 62.03
CA PHE A 4 -33.36 -15.40 60.85
C PHE A 4 -33.04 -16.56 59.91
N TYR A 5 -33.62 -16.53 58.71
CA TYR A 5 -33.28 -17.45 57.63
C TYR A 5 -32.10 -16.85 56.84
N LYS A 6 -30.99 -17.59 56.76
CA LYS A 6 -29.86 -17.24 55.89
C LYS A 6 -30.18 -17.67 54.47
N LEU A 7 -30.35 -16.71 53.58
CA LEU A 7 -30.51 -16.92 52.14
C LEU A 7 -29.10 -16.99 51.52
N ALA A 8 -28.69 -18.15 51.02
CA ALA A 8 -27.45 -18.29 50.26
C ALA A 8 -27.78 -18.15 48.76
N ILE A 9 -27.34 -17.05 48.15
CA ILE A 9 -27.46 -16.82 46.71
C ILE A 9 -26.18 -17.38 46.07
N ALA A 10 -26.31 -18.46 45.32
CA ALA A 10 -25.24 -18.99 44.48
C ALA A 10 -25.26 -18.24 43.14
N SER A 11 -24.26 -17.39 42.91
CA SER A 11 -24.07 -16.70 41.63
C SER A 11 -23.38 -17.64 40.65
N ALA A 12 -24.04 -17.98 39.55
CA ALA A 12 -23.41 -18.66 38.42
C ALA A 12 -22.72 -17.60 37.53
N ILE A 13 -21.39 -17.62 37.49
CA ILE A 13 -20.62 -16.80 36.54
C ILE A 13 -20.65 -17.54 35.21
N VAL A 14 -21.46 -17.06 34.26
CA VAL A 14 -21.39 -17.48 32.86
C VAL A 14 -20.22 -16.73 32.24
N GLY A 15 -19.09 -17.42 32.08
CA GLY A 15 -17.96 -16.92 31.31
C GLY A 15 -18.31 -16.91 29.83
N LEU A 16 -18.73 -15.75 29.31
CA LEU A 16 -18.74 -15.49 27.87
C LEU A 16 -17.30 -15.52 27.39
N GLY A 17 -16.96 -16.51 26.56
CA GLY A 17 -15.66 -16.57 25.89
C GLY A 17 -15.45 -15.29 25.10
N LEU A 18 -14.51 -14.46 25.57
CA LEU A 18 -13.99 -13.33 24.82
C LEU A 18 -13.21 -13.87 23.62
N GLY A 19 -13.92 -14.12 22.51
CA GLY A 19 -13.29 -14.26 21.23
C GLY A 19 -12.58 -12.94 20.92
N THR A 20 -11.27 -12.97 20.76
CA THR A 20 -10.49 -11.83 20.28
C THR A 20 -10.91 -11.56 18.84
N LEU A 21 -11.77 -10.55 18.64
CA LEU A 21 -12.05 -10.00 17.32
C LEU A 21 -10.75 -9.39 16.80
N ASN A 22 -10.07 -10.10 15.89
CA ASN A 22 -8.97 -9.51 15.13
C ASN A 22 -9.58 -8.56 14.11
N THR A 23 -9.71 -7.29 14.48
CA THR A 23 -10.04 -6.23 13.52
C THR A 23 -8.86 -6.09 12.56
N ALA A 24 -9.11 -6.34 11.29
CA ALA A 24 -8.16 -6.06 10.22
C ALA A 24 -7.79 -4.57 10.28
N GLN A 25 -6.52 -4.25 10.52
CA GLN A 25 -6.04 -2.87 10.61
C GLN A 25 -5.38 -2.52 9.28
N ALA A 26 -5.88 -1.47 8.62
CA ALA A 26 -5.20 -0.88 7.47
C ALA A 26 -3.80 -0.43 7.89
N ALA A 27 -2.79 -0.81 7.12
CA ALA A 27 -1.41 -0.41 7.36
C ALA A 27 -1.01 0.66 6.34
N THR A 28 -0.54 1.79 6.85
CA THR A 28 0.07 2.84 6.03
C THR A 28 1.56 2.57 5.92
N PHE A 29 2.06 2.55 4.69
CA PHE A 29 3.47 2.41 4.35
C PHE A 29 3.96 3.69 3.65
N THR A 30 5.17 4.15 3.96
CA THR A 30 5.77 5.32 3.33
C THR A 30 7.12 4.94 2.75
N GLN A 31 7.27 5.12 1.44
CA GLN A 31 8.49 4.84 0.70
C GLN A 31 9.10 6.13 0.17
N THR A 32 10.35 6.40 0.54
CA THR A 32 11.13 7.49 -0.08
C THR A 32 11.58 7.07 -1.48
N ALA A 33 11.59 7.99 -2.43
CA ALA A 33 12.12 7.74 -3.77
C ALA A 33 13.58 7.25 -3.68
N SER A 34 13.85 6.15 -4.38
CA SER A 34 15.18 5.55 -4.54
C SER A 34 16.06 6.32 -5.53
N ASP A 35 15.44 7.07 -6.45
CA ASP A 35 16.07 8.02 -7.37
C ASP A 35 15.03 9.03 -7.85
N GLN A 36 15.49 10.20 -8.25
CA GLN A 36 14.67 11.27 -8.82
C GLN A 36 15.52 12.16 -9.72
N GLY A 37 14.87 12.90 -10.60
CA GLY A 37 15.59 13.75 -11.51
C GLY A 37 14.70 14.43 -12.54
N TRP A 38 15.32 14.93 -13.59
CA TRP A 38 14.67 15.43 -14.78
C TRP A 38 15.37 14.93 -16.05
N TRP A 39 14.63 14.91 -17.14
CA TRP A 39 15.15 14.72 -18.49
C TRP A 39 14.77 15.92 -19.36
N ALA A 40 15.70 16.34 -20.22
CA ALA A 40 15.49 17.44 -21.15
C ALA A 40 15.13 16.93 -22.55
N ALA A 41 14.35 17.73 -23.27
CA ALA A 41 14.22 17.61 -24.72
C ALA A 41 15.53 18.01 -25.42
N GLU A 42 15.80 17.42 -26.59
CA GLU A 42 17.06 17.60 -27.35
C GLU A 42 17.30 19.02 -27.85
N ASP A 43 16.25 19.81 -28.02
CA ASP A 43 16.33 21.15 -28.60
C ASP A 43 16.56 22.27 -27.56
N GLY A 44 16.75 21.92 -26.28
CA GLY A 44 16.90 22.88 -25.19
C GLY A 44 18.30 23.48 -25.03
N LEU A 45 18.37 24.74 -24.61
CA LEU A 45 19.62 25.51 -24.45
C LEU A 45 20.61 24.97 -23.40
N ASN A 46 20.17 24.14 -22.44
CA ASN A 46 20.99 23.61 -21.34
C ASN A 46 20.64 22.14 -20.99
N GLY A 47 20.70 21.23 -21.97
CA GLY A 47 20.21 19.84 -21.83
C GLY A 47 21.10 18.84 -21.07
N ALA A 48 22.31 19.24 -20.63
CA ALA A 48 23.22 18.32 -19.94
C ALA A 48 22.78 18.08 -18.49
N ASN A 49 22.65 16.81 -18.11
CA ASN A 49 22.35 16.39 -16.74
C ASN A 49 23.42 15.43 -16.21
N SER A 50 23.43 15.18 -14.90
CA SER A 50 24.34 14.23 -14.25
C SER A 50 23.56 13.20 -13.46
N ASN A 51 24.09 11.97 -13.36
CA ASN A 51 23.51 10.92 -12.51
C ASN A 51 23.42 11.35 -11.03
N ASP A 52 24.32 12.23 -10.57
CA ASP A 52 24.33 12.76 -9.19
C ASP A 52 23.34 13.91 -8.97
N ASN A 53 22.73 14.43 -10.06
CA ASN A 53 21.74 15.49 -9.95
C ASN A 53 20.38 14.92 -9.53
N ILE A 54 19.95 15.29 -8.33
CA ILE A 54 18.66 14.88 -7.74
C ILE A 54 17.58 15.96 -7.84
N ASN A 55 17.83 17.05 -8.58
CA ASN A 55 16.81 18.07 -8.86
C ASN A 55 15.70 17.46 -9.75
N TYR A 56 14.43 17.73 -9.44
CA TYR A 56 13.25 17.21 -10.15
C TYR A 56 12.35 18.31 -10.71
N VAL A 57 12.95 19.32 -11.33
CA VAL A 57 12.22 20.37 -12.05
C VAL A 57 11.40 19.83 -13.23
N THR A 58 10.21 20.40 -13.43
CA THR A 58 9.36 20.15 -14.61
C THR A 58 8.85 21.48 -15.17
N GLY A 59 8.76 21.60 -16.49
CA GLY A 59 8.42 22.84 -17.20
C GLY A 59 9.53 23.38 -18.09
N ASN A 60 9.36 24.60 -18.59
CA ASN A 60 10.35 25.31 -19.39
C ASN A 60 11.19 26.23 -18.48
N ILE A 61 12.50 25.96 -18.38
CA ILE A 61 13.44 26.85 -17.70
C ILE A 61 14.47 27.36 -18.70
N ARG A 62 14.48 28.68 -18.92
CA ARG A 62 15.44 29.35 -19.82
C ARG A 62 15.47 28.71 -21.22
N GLY A 63 14.30 28.40 -21.77
CA GLY A 63 14.16 27.79 -23.09
C GLY A 63 14.56 26.31 -23.16
N THR A 64 14.61 25.60 -22.02
CA THR A 64 14.81 24.15 -21.96
C THR A 64 13.59 23.51 -21.33
N ASP A 65 12.89 22.65 -22.07
CA ASP A 65 11.78 21.87 -21.55
C ASP A 65 12.29 20.66 -20.78
N LEU A 66 11.87 20.57 -19.52
CA LEU A 66 12.24 19.55 -18.56
C LEU A 66 10.99 18.79 -18.11
N ARG A 67 11.13 17.48 -17.94
CA ARG A 67 10.12 16.64 -17.28
C ARG A 67 10.79 15.86 -16.17
N ASN A 68 10.13 15.82 -15.02
CA ASN A 68 10.69 15.16 -13.86
C ASN A 68 10.26 13.70 -13.77
N TYR A 69 10.97 12.96 -12.93
CA TYR A 69 10.61 11.59 -12.60
C TYR A 69 10.92 11.29 -11.13
N PHE A 70 10.19 10.33 -10.59
CA PHE A 70 10.45 9.72 -9.30
C PHE A 70 10.44 8.21 -9.45
N LYS A 71 11.41 7.54 -8.82
CA LYS A 71 11.55 6.08 -8.84
C LYS A 71 11.50 5.53 -7.43
N PHE A 72 10.57 4.64 -7.15
CA PHE A 72 10.37 4.00 -5.85
C PHE A 72 10.71 2.52 -5.95
N ASP A 73 11.52 2.01 -5.02
CA ASP A 73 11.65 0.57 -4.79
C ASP A 73 10.49 0.15 -3.89
N LEU A 74 9.56 -0.63 -4.45
CA LEU A 74 8.37 -1.05 -3.70
C LEU A 74 8.65 -2.26 -2.79
N GLY A 75 9.77 -2.96 -2.96
CA GLY A 75 10.04 -4.22 -2.27
C GLY A 75 8.83 -5.16 -2.32
N ASN A 76 8.50 -5.81 -1.21
CA ASN A 76 7.38 -6.77 -1.12
C ASN A 76 6.01 -6.12 -0.88
N LEU A 77 5.82 -4.84 -1.25
CA LEU A 77 4.54 -4.16 -1.11
C LEU A 77 3.47 -4.84 -1.98
N VAL A 78 2.35 -5.20 -1.37
CA VAL A 78 1.19 -5.83 -2.02
C VAL A 78 -0.11 -5.29 -1.43
N GLY A 79 -1.20 -5.33 -2.21
CA GLY A 79 -2.54 -5.01 -1.71
C GLY A 79 -2.76 -3.53 -1.42
N VAL A 80 -2.18 -2.65 -2.24
CA VAL A 80 -2.35 -1.20 -2.12
C VAL A 80 -3.78 -0.80 -2.50
N SER A 81 -4.46 -0.08 -1.62
CA SER A 81 -5.81 0.45 -1.85
C SER A 81 -5.85 1.97 -2.04
N SER A 82 -4.83 2.69 -1.58
CA SER A 82 -4.66 4.12 -1.82
C SER A 82 -3.17 4.46 -2.03
N ALA A 83 -2.90 5.51 -2.81
CA ALA A 83 -1.54 6.02 -2.99
C ALA A 83 -1.54 7.55 -3.07
N THR A 84 -0.61 8.19 -2.36
CA THR A 84 -0.40 9.63 -2.37
C THR A 84 1.07 9.92 -2.63
N LEU A 85 1.36 10.71 -3.67
CA LEU A 85 2.69 11.22 -3.95
C LEU A 85 2.89 12.54 -3.19
N GLN A 86 3.92 12.57 -2.35
CA GLN A 86 4.33 13.74 -1.58
C GLN A 86 5.58 14.38 -2.19
N ILE A 87 5.46 15.66 -2.56
CA ILE A 87 6.53 16.44 -3.19
C ILE A 87 6.64 17.79 -2.50
N GLN A 88 7.87 18.24 -2.26
CA GLN A 88 8.11 19.58 -1.73
C GLN A 88 8.02 20.63 -2.84
N ARG A 89 7.37 21.77 -2.55
CA ARG A 89 7.12 22.85 -3.52
C ARG A 89 8.39 23.42 -4.16
N PHE A 90 9.38 23.77 -3.34
CA PHE A 90 10.55 24.55 -3.77
C PHE A 90 10.16 25.82 -4.54
N GLN A 91 10.84 26.12 -5.65
CA GLN A 91 10.57 27.30 -6.48
C GLN A 91 9.71 26.95 -7.70
N GLY A 92 8.78 27.83 -8.02
CA GLY A 92 8.02 27.82 -9.27
C GLY A 92 7.99 29.20 -9.92
N SER A 93 7.70 29.24 -11.21
CA SER A 93 7.53 30.46 -12.02
C SER A 93 6.49 30.20 -13.10
N GLY A 94 5.90 31.27 -13.63
CA GLY A 94 4.85 31.22 -14.64
C GLY A 94 3.54 31.83 -14.17
N ASN A 95 2.42 31.24 -14.60
CA ASN A 95 1.09 31.64 -14.18
C ASN A 95 0.91 31.41 -12.67
N PRO A 96 -0.06 32.06 -12.01
CA PRO A 96 -0.34 31.83 -10.59
C PRO A 96 -0.67 30.36 -10.27
N THR A 97 -1.12 29.59 -11.25
CA THR A 97 -1.45 28.18 -11.15
C THR A 97 -1.12 27.48 -12.46
N GLU A 98 -0.40 26.37 -12.37
CA GLU A 98 -0.03 25.52 -13.50
C GLU A 98 -0.77 24.17 -13.43
N THR A 99 -0.99 23.56 -14.59
CA THR A 99 -1.56 22.22 -14.69
C THR A 99 -0.44 21.19 -14.74
N LEU A 100 -0.30 20.39 -13.68
CA LEU A 100 0.66 19.31 -13.57
C LEU A 100 -0.01 17.96 -13.84
N GLY A 101 0.50 17.20 -14.81
CA GLY A 101 0.09 15.82 -15.06
C GLY A 101 1.13 14.83 -14.54
N PHE A 102 0.66 13.71 -14.00
CA PHE A 102 1.51 12.54 -13.70
C PHE A 102 1.14 11.35 -14.57
N PHE A 103 2.15 10.59 -15.00
CA PHE A 103 2.01 9.53 -16.00
C PHE A 103 2.83 8.29 -15.63
N ASP A 104 2.45 7.15 -16.21
CA ASP A 104 3.28 5.95 -16.17
C ASP A 104 4.60 6.16 -16.94
N VAL A 105 5.60 5.36 -16.58
CA VAL A 105 6.92 5.40 -17.20
C VAL A 105 7.25 3.98 -17.64
N SER A 106 7.40 3.83 -18.96
CA SER A 106 7.76 2.56 -19.60
C SER A 106 9.27 2.38 -19.70
N THR A 107 10.05 3.47 -19.63
CA THR A 107 11.51 3.46 -19.58
C THR A 107 11.99 2.60 -18.41
N PRO A 108 12.86 1.60 -18.64
CA PRO A 108 13.39 0.76 -17.57
C PRO A 108 14.09 1.59 -16.48
N ALA A 109 13.83 1.23 -15.22
CA ALA A 109 14.32 1.93 -14.03
C ALA A 109 15.84 2.16 -14.00
N ASN A 110 16.64 1.23 -14.52
CA ASN A 110 18.10 1.35 -14.60
C ASN A 110 18.54 2.33 -15.69
N VAL A 111 17.80 2.44 -16.80
CA VAL A 111 18.04 3.39 -17.89
C VAL A 111 17.59 4.79 -17.48
N LEU A 112 16.45 4.90 -16.82
CA LEU A 112 15.88 6.17 -16.33
C LEU A 112 16.84 6.92 -15.39
N SER A 113 17.66 6.19 -14.63
CA SER A 113 18.67 6.75 -13.73
C SER A 113 19.96 7.21 -14.42
N GLN A 114 20.17 6.92 -15.72
CA GLN A 114 21.37 7.31 -16.47
C GLN A 114 21.27 8.71 -17.07
N LYS A 115 20.99 9.72 -16.23
CA LYS A 115 20.82 11.14 -16.58
C LYS A 115 22.01 11.76 -17.34
N ASN A 116 23.20 11.18 -17.26
CA ASN A 116 24.35 11.56 -18.10
C ASN A 116 24.05 11.49 -19.60
N ASN A 117 23.03 10.71 -20.00
CA ASN A 117 22.57 10.60 -21.39
C ASN A 117 21.52 11.65 -21.77
N SER A 118 21.25 12.65 -20.91
CA SER A 118 20.37 13.79 -21.22
C SER A 118 21.11 14.78 -22.14
N PRO A 119 20.43 15.36 -23.15
CA PRO A 119 19.01 15.20 -23.46
C PRO A 119 18.69 13.88 -24.18
N ASN A 120 17.43 13.42 -24.04
CA ASN A 120 16.93 12.22 -24.72
C ASN A 120 15.42 12.32 -24.94
N ASN A 121 15.01 12.56 -26.19
CA ASN A 121 13.60 12.80 -26.51
C ASN A 121 12.70 11.59 -26.25
N THR A 122 13.21 10.36 -26.31
CA THR A 122 12.41 9.16 -26.04
C THR A 122 12.04 9.10 -24.55
N ILE A 123 13.01 9.28 -23.66
CA ILE A 123 12.77 9.28 -22.21
C ILE A 123 11.95 10.51 -21.82
N TYR A 124 12.29 11.69 -22.34
CA TYR A 124 11.50 12.91 -22.11
C TYR A 124 10.01 12.72 -22.48
N ASN A 125 9.72 12.15 -23.64
CA ASN A 125 8.33 11.93 -24.08
C ASN A 125 7.60 10.92 -23.19
N ASP A 126 8.27 9.84 -22.76
CA ASP A 126 7.74 8.83 -21.85
C ASP A 126 7.33 9.44 -20.49
N LEU A 127 8.06 10.44 -19.98
CA LEU A 127 7.74 11.08 -18.68
C LEU A 127 6.49 11.96 -18.65
N GLY A 128 5.93 12.31 -19.81
CA GLY A 128 4.78 13.21 -19.91
C GLY A 128 3.64 12.70 -20.78
N SER A 129 3.61 11.39 -21.04
CA SER A 129 2.57 10.76 -21.86
C SER A 129 2.25 9.37 -21.33
N GLY A 130 1.24 8.71 -21.91
CA GLY A 130 0.80 7.38 -21.48
C GLY A 130 -0.42 7.40 -20.57
N LYS A 131 -0.50 6.41 -19.68
CA LYS A 131 -1.55 6.24 -18.68
C LYS A 131 -1.43 7.33 -17.61
N ASN A 132 -2.44 8.19 -17.53
CA ASN A 132 -2.49 9.27 -16.54
C ASN A 132 -2.76 8.72 -15.13
N TYR A 133 -1.95 9.15 -14.16
CA TYR A 133 -2.06 8.87 -12.73
C TYR A 133 -2.71 10.00 -11.92
N GLY A 134 -2.87 11.17 -12.53
CA GLY A 134 -3.60 12.31 -11.99
C GLY A 134 -3.25 13.59 -12.75
N THR A 135 -4.10 14.60 -12.60
CA THR A 135 -3.88 15.96 -13.12
C THR A 135 -4.27 16.95 -12.03
N PHE A 136 -3.40 17.91 -11.75
CA PHE A 136 -3.51 18.78 -10.58
C PHE A 136 -3.22 20.23 -10.95
N ASN A 137 -3.96 21.14 -10.34
CA ASN A 137 -3.68 22.57 -10.38
C ASN A 137 -2.73 22.90 -9.23
N VAL A 138 -1.52 23.37 -9.55
CA VAL A 138 -0.45 23.65 -8.58
C VAL A 138 -0.12 25.13 -8.64
N THR A 139 -0.17 25.82 -7.50
CA THR A 139 0.24 27.23 -7.47
C THR A 139 1.76 27.34 -7.67
N THR A 140 2.24 28.37 -8.35
CA THR A 140 3.69 28.60 -8.56
C THR A 140 4.35 29.29 -7.37
N SER A 141 3.57 30.09 -6.62
CA SER A 141 4.02 30.79 -5.40
C SER A 141 3.51 30.11 -4.13
N GLY A 142 4.32 30.16 -3.06
CA GLY A 142 3.94 29.66 -1.74
C GLY A 142 5.16 29.48 -0.84
N ASN A 143 4.99 28.77 0.28
CA ASN A 143 6.11 28.40 1.14
C ASN A 143 6.97 27.33 0.44
N PRO A 144 8.26 27.55 0.17
CA PRO A 144 9.11 26.57 -0.53
C PRO A 144 9.28 25.24 0.22
N ASN A 145 8.96 25.19 1.51
CA ASN A 145 8.96 23.98 2.34
C ASN A 145 7.59 23.30 2.44
N GLU A 146 6.57 23.80 1.75
CA GLU A 146 5.27 23.16 1.68
C GLU A 146 5.37 21.79 1.00
N ILE A 147 4.71 20.79 1.59
CA ILE A 147 4.59 19.45 1.01
C ILE A 147 3.22 19.32 0.37
N PHE A 148 3.22 19.18 -0.96
CA PHE A 148 2.04 18.81 -1.71
C PHE A 148 1.71 17.33 -1.52
N ASN A 149 0.41 17.02 -1.49
CA ASN A 149 -0.11 15.67 -1.40
C ASN A 149 -0.98 15.40 -2.62
N PHE A 150 -0.46 14.63 -3.57
CA PHE A 150 -1.15 14.28 -4.81
C PHE A 150 -1.75 12.89 -4.69
N ALA A 151 -3.06 12.80 -4.47
CA ALA A 151 -3.78 11.53 -4.43
C ALA A 151 -3.82 10.90 -5.83
N LEU A 152 -3.13 9.78 -6.00
CA LEU A 152 -3.03 9.10 -7.30
C LEU A 152 -4.31 8.31 -7.58
N ASN A 153 -4.69 8.22 -8.86
CA ASN A 153 -5.93 7.56 -9.27
C ASN A 153 -5.79 6.02 -9.34
N SER A 154 -6.87 5.34 -9.73
CA SER A 154 -6.93 3.87 -9.83
C SER A 154 -5.93 3.27 -10.82
N ASN A 155 -5.50 4.02 -11.84
CA ASN A 155 -4.47 3.56 -12.78
C ASN A 155 -3.13 3.39 -12.08
N ALA A 156 -2.73 4.37 -11.27
CA ALA A 156 -1.50 4.29 -10.49
C ALA A 156 -1.56 3.14 -9.48
N ILE A 157 -2.70 2.99 -8.79
CA ILE A 157 -2.91 1.90 -7.82
C ILE A 157 -2.80 0.54 -8.50
N ALA A 158 -3.40 0.37 -9.69
CA ALA A 158 -3.27 -0.85 -10.46
C ALA A 158 -1.81 -1.13 -10.83
N ASP A 159 -1.08 -0.14 -11.33
CA ASP A 159 0.32 -0.33 -11.75
C ASP A 159 1.23 -0.63 -10.55
N ILE A 160 1.06 0.05 -9.41
CA ILE A 160 1.75 -0.26 -8.14
C ILE A 160 1.53 -1.73 -7.76
N ASN A 161 0.28 -2.20 -7.76
CA ASN A 161 -0.06 -3.58 -7.41
C ASN A 161 0.44 -4.62 -8.42
N THR A 162 0.63 -4.26 -9.69
CA THR A 162 1.21 -5.20 -10.69
C THR A 162 2.72 -5.34 -10.58
N ARG A 163 3.41 -4.35 -9.99
CA ARG A 163 4.88 -4.33 -9.97
C ARG A 163 5.49 -5.26 -8.91
N ASN A 164 4.72 -5.76 -7.92
CA ASN A 164 5.05 -6.87 -6.98
C ASN A 164 6.57 -7.16 -6.82
N GLY A 165 7.32 -6.35 -6.06
CA GLY A 165 8.77 -6.55 -5.91
C GLY A 165 9.66 -5.62 -6.72
N ASN A 166 9.11 -4.92 -7.72
CA ASN A 166 9.90 -4.12 -8.67
C ASN A 166 9.76 -2.62 -8.45
N PHE A 167 10.62 -1.87 -9.14
CA PHE A 167 10.57 -0.41 -9.16
C PHE A 167 9.27 0.11 -9.77
N PHE A 168 8.62 1.06 -9.11
CA PHE A 168 7.57 1.89 -9.66
C PHE A 168 8.15 3.28 -10.02
N SER A 169 7.89 3.72 -11.25
CA SER A 169 8.33 5.03 -11.74
C SER A 169 7.13 5.84 -12.19
N ILE A 170 7.17 7.14 -11.89
CA ILE A 170 6.15 8.11 -12.24
C ILE A 170 6.83 9.33 -12.85
N GLY A 171 6.33 9.77 -14.01
CA GLY A 171 6.80 10.97 -14.70
C GLY A 171 5.87 12.14 -14.40
N GLY A 172 6.42 13.35 -14.31
CA GLY A 172 5.66 14.58 -14.11
C GLY A 172 5.97 15.63 -15.17
N ALA A 173 4.91 16.14 -15.80
CA ALA A 173 4.99 17.12 -16.88
C ALA A 173 3.98 18.24 -16.69
N LEU A 174 4.44 19.49 -16.75
CA LEU A 174 3.54 20.62 -16.95
C LEU A 174 2.79 20.48 -18.28
N GLN A 175 1.52 20.85 -18.26
CA GLN A 175 0.60 20.78 -19.38
C GLN A 175 0.24 22.21 -19.81
N GLY A 176 0.20 22.45 -21.13
CA GLY A 176 -0.12 23.76 -21.68
C GLY A 176 0.99 24.26 -22.61
N ASP A 177 0.88 25.54 -22.97
CA ASP A 177 1.91 26.25 -23.74
C ASP A 177 2.90 26.89 -22.76
N LEU A 178 4.10 26.31 -22.65
CA LEU A 178 5.07 26.64 -21.61
C LEU A 178 6.01 27.74 -22.09
N VAL A 179 5.88 28.93 -21.50
CA VAL A 179 6.76 30.08 -21.79
C VAL A 179 7.46 30.53 -20.50
N GLU A 180 8.63 29.94 -20.21
CA GLU A 180 9.39 30.17 -18.97
C GLU A 180 8.62 29.81 -17.67
N GLU A 181 7.81 28.77 -17.75
CA GLU A 181 6.96 28.26 -16.65
C GLU A 181 7.56 26.97 -16.10
N TYR A 182 7.73 26.88 -14.79
CA TYR A 182 8.30 25.68 -14.16
C TYR A 182 7.80 25.49 -12.73
N LEU A 183 7.87 24.23 -12.27
CA LEU A 183 7.66 23.85 -10.88
C LEU A 183 8.88 23.10 -10.35
N PHE A 184 9.04 23.15 -9.03
CA PHE A 184 10.02 22.36 -8.26
C PHE A 184 11.49 22.63 -8.60
N SER A 185 11.80 23.80 -9.16
CA SER A 185 13.18 24.22 -9.38
C SER A 185 13.89 24.42 -8.02
N GLU A 186 15.22 24.37 -8.04
CA GLU A 186 16.09 24.43 -6.85
C GLU A 186 15.88 23.29 -5.84
N SER A 187 15.35 22.14 -6.26
CA SER A 187 15.10 20.98 -5.40
C SER A 187 16.34 20.15 -5.02
N GLY A 188 17.54 20.53 -5.49
CA GLY A 188 18.80 19.79 -5.31
C GLY A 188 19.36 19.71 -3.88
N GLY A 189 18.57 20.04 -2.85
CA GLY A 189 18.97 20.25 -1.47
C GLY A 189 18.57 19.17 -0.46
N GLN A 190 18.45 17.89 -0.85
CA GLN A 190 18.16 16.69 -0.01
C GLN A 190 16.70 16.25 0.18
N ALA A 191 15.69 16.96 -0.35
CA ALA A 191 14.31 16.48 -0.22
C ALA A 191 13.98 15.47 -1.33
N PHE A 192 13.77 14.22 -0.94
CA PHE A 192 13.25 13.20 -1.84
C PHE A 192 11.72 13.15 -1.79
N ALA A 193 11.10 12.92 -2.94
CA ALA A 193 9.67 12.63 -2.98
C ALA A 193 9.35 11.36 -2.17
N LYS A 194 8.14 11.30 -1.61
CA LYS A 194 7.67 10.13 -0.86
C LYS A 194 6.38 9.60 -1.48
N LEU A 195 6.26 8.28 -1.53
CA LEU A 195 5.03 7.58 -1.87
C LEU A 195 4.43 7.04 -0.57
N VAL A 196 3.28 7.58 -0.18
CA VAL A 196 2.50 7.10 0.96
C VAL A 196 1.38 6.22 0.43
N VAL A 197 1.29 4.98 0.91
CA VAL A 197 0.28 4.02 0.46
C VAL A 197 -0.45 3.44 1.66
N ASP A 198 -1.74 3.19 1.48
CA ASP A 198 -2.51 2.36 2.39
C ASP A 198 -2.67 0.97 1.77
N THR A 199 -2.52 -0.06 2.60
CA THR A 199 -2.69 -1.45 2.20
C THR A 199 -3.93 -2.05 2.86
N ASP A 200 -4.65 -2.84 2.07
CA ASP A 200 -5.73 -3.65 2.58
C ASP A 200 -5.15 -4.75 3.46
N SER A 201 -5.71 -4.89 4.65
CA SER A 201 -5.31 -5.96 5.55
C SER A 201 -5.80 -7.29 4.99
N THR A 202 -4.88 -8.22 4.73
CA THR A 202 -5.27 -9.61 4.50
C THR A 202 -5.88 -10.13 5.80
N PRO A 203 -7.10 -10.71 5.80
CA PRO A 203 -7.68 -11.26 7.01
C PRO A 203 -6.72 -12.31 7.58
N VAL A 204 -6.20 -12.06 8.77
CA VAL A 204 -5.37 -13.04 9.48
C VAL A 204 -6.28 -14.21 9.82
N PRO A 205 -5.99 -15.45 9.35
CA PRO A 205 -6.81 -16.60 9.67
C PRO A 205 -6.95 -16.70 11.18
N GLU A 206 -8.18 -16.70 11.71
CA GLU A 206 -8.39 -16.94 13.12
C GLU A 206 -7.70 -18.28 13.46
N PRO A 207 -6.83 -18.34 14.49
CA PRO A 207 -6.29 -19.61 14.92
C PRO A 207 -7.49 -20.47 15.27
N SER A 208 -7.72 -21.48 14.44
CA SER A 208 -8.95 -22.26 14.42
C SER A 208 -9.41 -22.55 15.84
N ALA A 209 -10.56 -21.98 16.23
CA ALA A 209 -11.27 -22.25 17.48
C ALA A 209 -11.78 -23.70 17.56
N LEU A 210 -11.22 -24.62 16.77
CA LEU A 210 -11.52 -26.05 16.72
C LEU A 210 -11.07 -26.81 17.99
N ALA A 211 -10.29 -26.20 18.88
CA ALA A 211 -9.92 -26.81 20.17
C ALA A 211 -10.78 -26.32 21.36
N GLY A 212 -11.83 -25.55 21.10
CA GLY A 212 -12.68 -24.94 22.13
C GLY A 212 -13.99 -25.66 22.42
N ILE A 213 -14.19 -26.92 22.02
CA ILE A 213 -15.29 -27.72 22.60
C ILE A 213 -14.83 -28.15 24.00
N MET A 214 -15.00 -27.26 24.97
CA MET A 214 -15.14 -27.71 26.36
C MET A 214 -16.42 -28.55 26.42
N VAL A 215 -16.24 -29.87 26.40
CA VAL A 215 -17.25 -30.81 26.89
C VAL A 215 -17.44 -30.51 28.37
N VAL A 216 -18.38 -29.62 28.68
CA VAL A 216 -18.94 -29.49 30.02
C VAL A 216 -19.78 -30.74 30.26
N GLY A 217 -19.12 -31.83 30.63
CA GLY A 217 -19.74 -33.04 31.16
C GLY A 217 -20.29 -32.77 32.56
N VAL A 218 -21.36 -31.99 32.65
CA VAL A 218 -22.20 -31.94 33.86
C VAL A 218 -23.30 -32.97 33.69
N GLY A 219 -23.23 -34.04 34.46
CA GLY A 219 -24.24 -35.10 34.43
C GLY A 219 -23.91 -36.29 35.31
N GLY A 220 -23.48 -36.05 36.55
CA GLY A 220 -23.46 -37.08 37.58
C GLY A 220 -24.89 -37.55 37.88
N TRP A 221 -25.33 -38.63 37.25
CA TRP A 221 -26.54 -39.35 37.65
C TRP A 221 -26.15 -40.49 38.57
N CYS A 222 -26.09 -40.19 39.87
CA CYS A 222 -26.06 -41.20 40.91
C CYS A 222 -27.51 -41.57 41.24
N LEU A 223 -28.06 -42.59 40.56
CA LEU A 223 -29.21 -43.34 41.08
C LEU A 223 -28.83 -44.81 41.18
N LYS A 224 -28.41 -45.16 42.39
CA LYS A 224 -28.38 -46.51 42.93
C LYS A 224 -29.80 -47.09 42.89
N GLN A 225 -30.06 -48.01 41.98
CA GLN A 225 -31.14 -48.98 42.14
C GLN A 225 -30.57 -50.40 42.14
N ASN A 226 -30.89 -51.10 43.22
CA ASN A 226 -30.50 -52.45 43.52
C ASN A 226 -31.20 -53.45 42.59
N GLY A 227 -30.42 -54.40 42.08
CA GLY A 227 -30.85 -55.80 41.94
C GLY A 227 -31.76 -56.15 40.77
N THR A 228 -31.20 -56.86 39.78
CA THR A 228 -31.61 -58.25 39.48
C THR A 228 -30.67 -58.90 38.48
N LYS A 229 -30.30 -60.15 38.77
CA LYS A 229 -29.50 -61.05 37.95
C LYS A 229 -30.30 -61.51 36.72
N LYS A 230 -29.66 -61.56 35.53
CA LYS A 230 -29.83 -62.57 34.45
C LYS A 230 -28.80 -62.26 33.35
N LYS A 231 -27.69 -63.00 33.28
CA LYS A 231 -27.42 -64.19 32.45
C LYS A 231 -27.56 -63.98 30.93
N SER A 232 -26.42 -64.26 30.28
CA SER A 232 -26.25 -64.71 28.88
C SER A 232 -26.38 -63.61 27.82
N ALA A 233 -25.67 -63.60 26.70
CA ALA A 233 -24.45 -64.23 26.20
C ALA A 233 -24.27 -63.64 24.79
N ASN A 234 -23.04 -63.63 24.31
CA ASN A 234 -22.69 -63.91 22.91
C ASN A 234 -22.80 -62.79 21.84
N VAL A 235 -21.69 -62.69 21.08
CA VAL A 235 -21.52 -62.23 19.68
C VAL A 235 -21.78 -60.73 19.40
N LEU A 236 -21.04 -60.00 18.57
CA LEU A 236 -20.22 -60.33 17.41
C LEU A 236 -19.18 -59.21 17.19
N PHE A 237 -17.93 -59.60 16.99
CA PHE A 237 -16.86 -58.78 16.42
C PHE A 237 -17.18 -58.55 14.93
N THR A 238 -17.23 -57.32 14.42
CA THR A 238 -17.16 -57.09 12.97
C THR A 238 -16.40 -55.80 12.66
N ARG A 239 -15.22 -56.02 12.06
CA ARG A 239 -14.42 -55.03 11.31
C ARG A 239 -15.27 -54.42 10.19
N VAL A 240 -15.16 -53.13 9.96
CA VAL A 240 -15.23 -52.58 8.60
C VAL A 240 -13.98 -51.74 8.37
N LEU A 241 -13.15 -52.29 7.49
CA LEU A 241 -11.99 -51.69 6.87
C LEU A 241 -12.44 -50.99 5.57
N SER A 242 -11.61 -50.06 5.09
CA SER A 242 -11.57 -49.55 3.71
C SER A 242 -12.65 -48.49 3.41
N LEU A 243 -12.44 -47.46 2.61
CA LEU A 243 -11.43 -47.09 1.63
C LEU A 243 -11.85 -45.66 1.21
N TRP A 244 -10.93 -44.71 1.03
CA TRP A 244 -10.92 -43.88 -0.19
C TRP A 244 -9.59 -43.13 -0.29
N LYS A 245 -8.92 -43.43 -1.39
CA LYS A 245 -7.68 -42.84 -1.90
C LYS A 245 -8.07 -41.98 -3.10
N ASN A 246 -7.22 -41.00 -3.39
CA ASN A 246 -7.01 -40.33 -4.68
C ASN A 246 -8.04 -39.28 -5.11
N LEU A 247 -7.58 -38.02 -5.13
CA LEU A 247 -7.76 -37.14 -6.28
C LEU A 247 -6.40 -36.48 -6.54
N ASP A 248 -6.01 -36.52 -7.81
CA ASP A 248 -4.82 -35.92 -8.41
C ASP A 248 -4.76 -34.39 -8.26
#